data_AF-A0A067T592-F1
#
_entry.id   AF-A0A067T592-F1
#
_cell.length_a   1.000
_cell.length_b   1.000
_cell.length_c   1.000
_cell.angle_alpha   90.00
_cell.angle_beta   90.00
_cell.angle_gamma   90.00
#
_symmetry.space_group_name_H-M   'P 1'
#
loop_
_entity.id
_entity.type
_entity.pdbx_description
1 polymer ?
#
loop_
_entity_poly.entity_id
_entity_poly.type
_entity_poly.pdbx_seq_one_letter_code
_entity_poly.pdbx_strand_id
1 'polypeptide(L)'
;LERAGLNVKHVQKLAAERDPVLRADFVRRIGQYPANYLISIDEVSKDDRTYTRLWGRAPIGRRVEQHDPFVRRCRYSMIAALALDEGIIASRVLEGSFRHDTFLEHLRDDVLPCTTPFPGPRSVLLL
;
A
#
# COMPACT_ATOMS: atom_id res chain seq x y z
N LEU A 1 36.15 0.70 -12.76
CA LEU A 1 35.02 0.98 -11.83
C LEU A 1 35.53 1.79 -10.64
N GLU A 2 36.39 1.25 -9.78
CA GLU A 2 36.99 2.01 -8.66
C GLU A 2 37.85 3.20 -9.11
N ARG A 3 38.69 3.05 -10.14
CA ARG A 3 39.48 4.15 -10.73
C ARG A 3 38.65 5.31 -11.32
N ALA A 4 37.35 5.09 -11.56
CA ALA A 4 36.41 6.09 -12.06
C ALA A 4 35.47 6.61 -10.95
N GLY A 5 35.65 6.19 -9.70
CA GLY A 5 34.80 6.57 -8.57
C GLY A 5 33.40 5.95 -8.58
N LEU A 6 33.17 4.87 -9.35
CA LEU A 6 31.86 4.24 -9.49
C LEU A 6 31.78 2.92 -8.70
N ASN A 7 30.72 2.76 -7.93
CA ASN A 7 30.37 1.55 -7.19
C ASN A 7 29.05 0.95 -7.70
N VAL A 8 28.90 -0.37 -7.56
CA VAL A 8 27.64 -1.09 -7.78
C VAL A 8 26.63 -0.67 -6.70
N LYS A 9 25.46 -0.22 -7.14
CA LYS A 9 24.33 0.12 -6.26
C LYS A 9 23.11 -0.70 -6.66
N HIS A 10 22.27 -1.02 -5.69
CA HIS A 10 20.98 -1.64 -5.98
C HIS A 10 20.10 -0.65 -6.75
N VAL A 11 19.50 -1.10 -7.85
CA VAL A 11 18.67 -0.26 -8.70
C VAL A 11 17.33 -0.02 -8.00
N GLN A 12 16.95 1.25 -7.85
CA GLN A 12 15.61 1.60 -7.41
C GLN A 12 14.64 1.48 -8.58
N LYS A 13 13.70 0.55 -8.50
CA LYS A 13 12.61 0.44 -9.48
C LYS A 13 11.59 1.55 -9.22
N LEU A 14 11.36 2.41 -10.21
CA LEU A 14 10.35 3.48 -10.18
C LEU A 14 9.29 3.18 -11.25
N ALA A 15 8.05 3.61 -11.02
CA ALA A 15 7.00 3.58 -12.04
C ALA A 15 7.40 4.49 -13.20
N ALA A 16 7.25 3.99 -14.43
CA ALA A 16 7.60 4.77 -15.63
C ALA A 16 6.62 5.92 -15.86
N GLU A 17 5.38 5.74 -15.39
CA GLU A 17 4.26 6.67 -15.44
C GLU A 17 4.40 7.81 -14.41
N ARG A 18 5.45 7.81 -13.58
CA ARG A 18 5.65 8.82 -12.55
C ARG A 18 5.95 10.19 -13.16
N ASP A 19 5.05 11.15 -12.93
CA ASP A 19 5.22 12.54 -13.35
C ASP A 19 5.65 13.44 -12.16
N PRO A 20 6.81 14.12 -12.23
CA PRO A 20 7.28 15.01 -11.16
C PRO A 20 6.40 16.24 -10.96
N VAL A 21 5.76 16.77 -12.00
CA VAL A 21 4.88 17.94 -11.95
C VAL A 21 3.60 17.58 -11.21
N LEU A 22 2.95 16.47 -11.55
CA LEU A 22 1.74 16.00 -10.85
C LEU A 22 2.02 15.73 -9.37
N ARG A 23 3.19 15.19 -9.04
CA ARG A 23 3.60 14.99 -7.64
C ARG A 23 3.82 16.29 -6.89
N ALA A 24 4.47 17.27 -7.52
CA ALA A 24 4.68 18.58 -6.91
C ALA A 24 3.34 19.29 -6.66
N ASP A 25 2.41 19.21 -7.61
CA ASP A 25 1.06 19.77 -7.46
C ASP A 25 0.26 19.07 -6.35
N PHE A 26 0.35 17.74 -6.25
CA PHE A 26 -0.24 17.00 -5.13
C PHE A 26 0.31 17.46 -3.78
N VAL A 27 1.64 17.56 -3.64
CA VAL A 27 2.28 18.03 -2.39
C VAL A 27 1.84 19.45 -2.06
N ARG A 28 1.77 20.34 -3.05
CA ARG A 28 1.30 21.72 -2.89
C ARG A 28 -0.16 21.76 -2.39
N ARG A 29 -1.04 20.92 -2.93
CA ARG A 29 -2.45 20.87 -2.53
C ARG A 29 -2.63 20.29 -1.12
N ILE A 30 -1.99 19.17 -0.82
CA ILE A 30 -2.17 18.50 0.48
C ILE A 30 -1.48 19.25 1.62
N GLY A 31 -0.37 19.94 1.34
CA GLY A 31 0.37 20.74 2.33
C GLY A 31 -0.39 21.96 2.87
N GLN A 32 -1.58 22.26 2.33
CA GLN A 32 -2.47 23.30 2.84
C GLN A 32 -3.21 22.86 4.12
N TYR A 33 -3.28 21.56 4.40
CA TYR A 33 -4.00 21.02 5.53
C TYR A 33 -3.04 20.61 6.66
N PRO A 34 -3.37 20.93 7.93
CA PRO A 34 -2.69 20.33 9.07
C PRO A 34 -2.75 18.80 9.01
N ALA A 35 -1.67 18.11 9.40
CA ALA A 35 -1.58 16.66 9.27
C ALA A 35 -2.68 15.91 10.06
N ASN A 36 -3.13 16.47 11.19
CA ASN A 36 -4.23 15.89 11.98
C ASN A 36 -5.62 16.03 11.32
N TYR A 37 -5.75 16.79 10.23
CA TYR A 37 -7.00 16.87 9.46
C TYR A 37 -7.14 15.70 8.50
N LEU A 38 -6.02 15.06 8.14
CA LEU A 38 -5.95 14.08 7.08
C LEU A 38 -6.30 12.67 7.58
N ILE A 39 -7.11 11.97 6.79
CA ILE A 39 -7.34 10.53 6.87
C ILE A 39 -6.86 9.93 5.56
N SER A 40 -5.80 9.12 5.60
CA SER A 40 -5.27 8.44 4.42
C SER A 40 -5.93 7.09 4.24
N ILE A 41 -6.44 6.81 3.06
CA ILE A 41 -7.10 5.54 2.74
C ILE A 41 -6.31 4.85 1.65
N ASP A 42 -5.96 3.58 1.87
CA ASP A 42 -5.26 2.79 0.85
C ASP A 42 -5.69 1.31 0.92
N GLU A 43 -5.56 0.63 -0.21
CA GLU A 43 -5.87 -0.78 -0.38
C GLU A 43 -4.58 -1.61 -0.44
N VAL A 44 -4.52 -2.67 0.36
CA VAL A 44 -3.50 -3.71 0.26
C VAL A 44 -4.16 -5.03 -0.08
N SER A 45 -3.54 -5.77 -0.99
CA SER A 45 -4.00 -7.12 -1.32
C SER A 45 -2.96 -8.17 -0.99
N LYS A 46 -3.42 -9.26 -0.37
CA LYS A 46 -2.62 -10.43 -0.07
C LYS A 46 -3.21 -11.64 -0.79
N ASP A 47 -2.42 -12.24 -1.66
CA ASP A 47 -2.69 -13.56 -2.23
C ASP A 47 -2.22 -14.62 -1.23
N ASP A 48 -2.95 -15.73 -1.11
CA ASP A 48 -2.66 -16.84 -0.19
C ASP A 48 -1.50 -17.73 -0.67
N ARG A 49 -0.59 -17.17 -1.49
CA ARG A 49 0.70 -17.78 -1.78
C ARG A 49 1.35 -18.05 -0.44
N THR A 50 1.49 -19.35 -0.13
CA THR A 50 2.25 -19.79 1.03
C THR A 50 3.62 -19.14 0.89
N TYR A 51 4.13 -18.51 1.96
CA TYR A 51 5.44 -17.87 1.96
C TYR A 51 6.52 -18.93 1.72
N THR A 52 6.74 -19.28 0.45
CA THR A 52 7.80 -20.19 0.05
C THR A 52 9.12 -19.46 0.18
N ARG A 53 10.17 -20.20 0.57
CA ARG A 53 11.49 -19.60 0.69
C ARG A 53 12.00 -19.31 -0.71
N LEU A 54 12.22 -18.03 -1.01
CA LEU A 54 12.80 -17.59 -2.29
C LEU A 54 14.27 -18.04 -2.44
N TRP A 55 14.93 -18.39 -1.34
CA TRP A 55 16.34 -18.74 -1.29
C TRP A 55 16.56 -20.02 -0.49
N GLY A 56 17.34 -20.95 -1.05
CA GLY A 56 17.85 -22.11 -0.35
C GLY A 56 19.33 -22.34 -0.65
N ARG A 57 19.95 -23.31 0.01
CA ARG A 57 21.37 -23.62 -0.13
C ARG A 57 21.54 -25.00 -0.72
N ALA A 58 22.36 -25.11 -1.77
CA ALA A 58 22.79 -26.36 -2.38
C ALA A 58 24.26 -26.26 -2.81
N PRO A 59 24.96 -27.38 -3.04
CA PRO A 59 26.29 -27.38 -3.64
C PRO A 59 26.34 -26.64 -4.98
N ILE A 60 27.50 -26.09 -5.33
CA ILE A 60 27.73 -25.43 -6.62
C ILE A 60 27.40 -26.41 -7.76
N GLY A 61 26.56 -25.97 -8.70
CA GLY A 61 26.09 -26.81 -9.82
C GLY A 61 24.88 -27.69 -9.50
N ARG A 62 24.34 -27.66 -8.27
CA ARG A 62 23.10 -28.36 -7.89
C ARG A 62 21.95 -27.38 -7.70
N ARG A 63 20.77 -27.76 -8.21
CA ARG A 63 19.53 -27.01 -7.99
C ARG A 63 19.03 -27.26 -6.58
N VAL A 64 18.54 -26.20 -5.92
CA VAL A 64 17.77 -26.33 -4.68
C VAL A 64 16.35 -26.76 -5.07
N GLU A 65 15.88 -27.86 -4.49
CA GLU A 65 14.52 -28.35 -4.68
C GLU A 65 13.72 -28.13 -3.39
N GLN A 66 12.53 -27.54 -3.54
CA GLN A 66 11.57 -27.35 -2.45
C GLN A 66 10.20 -27.80 -2.94
N HIS A 67 9.53 -28.62 -2.14
CA HIS A 67 8.16 -29.05 -2.39
C HIS A 67 7.21 -28.18 -1.57
N ASP A 68 6.49 -27.29 -2.25
CA ASP A 68 5.47 -26.43 -1.65
C ASP A 68 4.12 -26.61 -2.35
N PRO A 69 3.00 -26.30 -1.68
CA PRO A 69 1.68 -26.31 -2.32
C PRO A 69 1.63 -25.37 -3.52
N PHE A 70 1.37 -25.91 -4.71
CA PHE A 70 1.13 -25.11 -5.93
C PHE A 70 -0.35 -24.69 -6.04
N VAL A 71 -0.93 -24.21 -4.95
CA VAL A 71 -2.35 -23.85 -4.92
C VAL A 71 -2.49 -22.35 -5.18
N ARG A 72 -3.15 -21.99 -6.28
CA ARG A 72 -3.68 -20.63 -6.49
C ARG A 72 -4.91 -20.48 -5.59
N ARG A 73 -4.68 -20.09 -4.35
CA ARG A 73 -5.74 -19.82 -3.38
C ARG A 73 -6.39 -18.47 -3.63
N CYS A 74 -7.37 -18.13 -2.80
CA CYS A 74 -8.10 -16.89 -2.95
C CYS A 74 -7.28 -15.67 -2.49
N ARG A 75 -7.42 -14.57 -3.21
CA ARG A 75 -6.83 -13.27 -2.87
C ARG A 75 -7.76 -12.59 -1.87
N TYR A 76 -7.19 -12.06 -0.80
CA TYR A 76 -7.90 -11.14 0.07
C TYR A 76 -7.40 -9.72 -0.19
N SER A 77 -8.31 -8.76 -0.20
CA SER A 77 -7.95 -7.35 -0.23
C SER A 77 -8.49 -6.69 1.04
N MET A 78 -7.67 -5.83 1.62
CA MET A 78 -7.96 -5.05 2.80
C MET A 78 -7.83 -3.58 2.43
N ILE A 79 -8.82 -2.78 2.78
CA ILE A 79 -8.74 -1.33 2.75
C ILE A 79 -8.72 -0.82 4.17
N ALA A 80 -7.90 0.20 4.43
CA ALA A 80 -7.79 0.80 5.75
C ALA A 80 -7.73 2.33 5.65
N ALA A 81 -8.42 3.00 6.58
CA ALA A 81 -8.35 4.43 6.81
C ALA A 81 -7.45 4.71 8.01
N LEU A 82 -6.45 5.57 7.82
CA LEU A 82 -5.40 5.91 8.77
C LEU A 82 -5.47 7.38 9.17
N ALA A 83 -5.61 7.65 10.47
CA ALA A 83 -5.48 8.99 11.06
C ALA A 83 -4.17 9.11 11.85
N LEU A 84 -3.65 10.34 11.95
CA LEU A 84 -2.36 10.60 12.58
C LEU A 84 -2.31 10.26 14.08
N ASP A 85 -3.42 10.46 14.78
CA ASP A 85 -3.54 10.36 16.23
C ASP A 85 -3.86 8.93 16.72
N GLU A 86 -4.65 8.17 15.95
CA GLU A 86 -5.14 6.85 16.36
C GLU A 86 -4.57 5.69 15.51
N GLY A 87 -4.00 5.98 14.34
CA GLY A 87 -3.61 4.95 13.38
C GLY A 87 -4.82 4.46 12.60
N ILE A 88 -5.09 3.15 12.59
CA ILE A 88 -6.22 2.58 11.83
C ILE A 88 -7.53 2.90 12.55
N ILE A 89 -8.36 3.72 11.93
CA ILE A 89 -9.68 4.11 12.46
C ILE A 89 -10.83 3.31 11.85
N ALA A 90 -10.63 2.79 10.63
CA ALA A 90 -11.58 1.92 9.95
C ALA A 90 -10.83 0.96 9.03
N SER A 91 -11.32 -0.26 8.90
CA SER A 91 -10.76 -1.24 7.95
C SER A 91 -11.82 -2.24 7.51
N ARG A 92 -11.74 -2.67 6.26
CA ARG A 92 -12.61 -3.72 5.72
C ARG A 92 -11.75 -4.74 4.96
N VAL A 93 -12.04 -6.02 5.16
CA VAL A 93 -11.40 -7.12 4.44
C VAL A 93 -12.46 -7.85 3.63
N LEU A 94 -12.15 -8.15 2.38
CA LEU A 94 -13.00 -8.97 1.52
C LEU A 94 -12.17 -9.99 0.74
N GLU A 95 -12.84 -11.05 0.34
CA GLU A 95 -12.32 -12.01 -0.62
C GLU A 95 -12.45 -11.44 -2.04
N GLY A 96 -11.36 -11.45 -2.80
CA GLY A 96 -11.24 -10.80 -4.11
C GLY A 96 -10.66 -9.39 -4.03
N SER A 97 -11.14 -8.51 -4.90
CA SER A 97 -10.73 -7.10 -5.00
C SER A 97 -11.89 -6.18 -4.68
N PHE A 98 -11.60 -5.00 -4.14
CA PHE A 98 -12.62 -3.96 -3.99
C PHE A 98 -13.16 -3.54 -5.35
N ARG A 99 -14.48 -3.44 -5.43
CA ARG A 99 -15.21 -2.83 -6.52
C ARG A 99 -15.72 -1.47 -6.07
N HIS A 100 -16.14 -0.66 -7.04
CA HIS A 100 -16.73 0.65 -6.80
C HIS A 100 -17.75 0.65 -5.65
N ASP A 101 -18.73 -0.26 -5.69
CA ASP A 101 -19.82 -0.26 -4.70
C ASP A 101 -19.32 -0.64 -3.30
N THR A 102 -18.49 -1.69 -3.20
CA THR A 102 -17.90 -2.12 -1.92
C THR A 102 -16.97 -1.05 -1.32
N PHE A 103 -16.33 -0.23 -2.16
CA PHE A 103 -15.52 0.89 -1.72
C PHE A 103 -16.41 2.04 -1.19
N LEU A 104 -17.48 2.37 -1.91
CA LEU A 104 -18.44 3.39 -1.44
C LEU A 104 -19.16 3.00 -0.15
N GLU A 105 -19.49 1.72 0.01
CA GLU A 105 -20.01 1.17 1.26
C GLU A 105 -18.98 1.32 2.38
N HIS A 106 -17.70 0.99 2.13
CA HIS A 106 -16.65 1.20 3.12
C HIS A 106 -16.53 2.68 3.53
N LEU A 107 -16.54 3.60 2.56
CA LEU A 107 -16.50 5.03 2.86
C LEU A 107 -17.71 5.45 3.71
N ARG A 108 -18.92 5.06 3.30
CA ARG A 108 -20.16 5.48 3.95
C ARG A 108 -20.32 4.90 5.35
N ASP A 109 -20.10 3.60 5.48
CA ASP A 109 -20.52 2.85 6.65
C ASP A 109 -19.39 2.72 7.67
N ASP A 110 -18.12 2.75 7.22
CA ASP A 110 -16.97 2.55 8.10
C ASP A 110 -16.15 3.86 8.29
N VAL A 111 -15.92 4.64 7.23
CA VAL A 111 -15.00 5.81 7.29
C VAL A 111 -15.69 7.10 7.73
N LEU A 112 -16.78 7.50 7.07
CA LEU A 112 -17.49 8.76 7.35
C LEU A 112 -17.93 8.90 8.81
N PRO A 113 -18.38 7.85 9.53
CA PRO A 113 -18.69 7.95 10.95
C PRO A 113 -17.50 8.34 11.84
N CYS A 114 -16.26 8.11 11.38
CA CYS A 114 -15.03 8.45 12.07
C CYS A 114 -14.49 9.84 11.69
N THR A 115 -15.18 10.59 10.82
CA THR A 115 -14.79 11.94 10.38
C THR A 115 -15.39 13.03 11.26
N THR A 116 -14.82 14.24 11.16
CA THR A 116 -15.44 15.46 11.72
C THR A 116 -15.68 16.52 10.64
N PRO A 117 -16.58 17.50 10.87
CA PRO A 117 -16.79 18.60 9.93
C PRO A 117 -15.52 19.43 9.71
N PHE A 118 -15.28 19.84 8.46
CA PHE A 118 -14.21 20.78 8.14
C PHE A 118 -14.60 22.20 8.59
N PRO A 119 -13.67 23.00 9.17
CA PRO A 119 -12.29 22.64 9.51
C PRO A 119 -12.19 21.96 10.88
N GLY A 120 -11.60 20.75 10.93
CA GLY A 120 -11.39 20.00 12.17
C GLY A 120 -10.45 18.81 12.00
N PRO A 121 -10.01 18.15 13.09
CA PRO A 121 -9.26 16.90 12.98
C PRO A 121 -10.04 15.84 12.20
N ARG A 122 -9.39 15.01 11.39
CA ARG A 122 -10.05 13.95 10.62
C ARG A 122 -11.18 14.45 9.71
N SER A 123 -11.02 15.63 9.10
CA SER A 123 -12.03 16.27 8.25
C SER A 123 -11.72 16.22 6.76
N VAL A 124 -10.56 15.68 6.35
CA VAL A 124 -10.10 15.63 4.96
C VAL A 124 -9.71 14.20 4.61
N LEU A 125 -10.41 13.61 3.65
CA LEU A 125 -10.07 12.29 3.12
C LEU A 125 -9.01 12.41 2.04
N LEU A 126 -7.98 11.57 2.14
CA LEU A 126 -6.93 11.39 1.15
C LEU A 126 -7.08 9.98 0.55
N LEU A 127 -7.47 9.95 -0.72
CA LEU A 127 -7.77 8.77 -1.52
C LEU A 127 -6.77 8.62 -2.69
#